data_AF-A0A351T7G1-F1
#
_entry.id   AF-A0A351T7G1-F1
#
_cell.length_a   1.000
_cell.length_b   1.000
_cell.length_c   1.000
_cell.angle_alpha   90.00
_cell.angle_beta   90.00
_cell.angle_gamma   90.00
#
_symmetry.space_group_name_H-M   'P 1'
#
loop_
_entity.id
_entity.type
_entity.pdbx_description
1 polymer ?
#
loop_
_entity_poly.entity_id
_entity_poly.type
_entity_poly.pdbx_seq_one_letter_code
_entity_poly.pdbx_strand_id
1 'polypeptide(L)'
;RETVRKIGYEQDGFHHANAEVMVRLHAQSADIAQGVDAAGNKDIGAGDQGIMFGYACRETDMLMPAPILYSHQILRALAEARHSGKEPGLAPDSKSQVTLQYVDGKPVRATSVVVSTQHQDGLSQEEVRKIVRPYVESVLPDGWMCP
;
A
#
# COMPACT_ATOMS: atom_id res chain seq x y z
N ARG A 1 -8.46 17.89 2.27
CA ARG A 1 -8.47 18.03 0.79
C ARG A 1 -7.08 17.80 0.20
N GLU A 2 -6.06 18.53 0.65
CA GLU A 2 -4.67 18.38 0.17
C GLU A 2 -4.15 16.93 0.16
N THR A 3 -4.46 16.13 1.18
CA THR A 3 -4.11 14.70 1.22
C THR A 3 -4.71 13.91 0.05
N VAL A 4 -5.98 14.17 -0.30
CA VAL A 4 -6.66 13.52 -1.44
C VAL A 4 -6.02 13.96 -2.77
N ARG A 5 -5.66 15.24 -2.88
CA ARG A 5 -4.92 15.78 -4.03
C ARG A 5 -3.56 15.09 -4.19
N LYS A 6 -2.82 14.89 -3.10
CA LYS A 6 -1.52 14.17 -3.12
C LYS A 6 -1.65 12.72 -3.58
N ILE A 7 -2.75 12.04 -3.24
CA ILE A 7 -3.03 10.71 -3.79
C ILE A 7 -3.22 10.80 -5.30
N GLY A 8 -3.88 11.84 -5.80
CA GLY A 8 -4.03 12.15 -7.23
C GLY A 8 -5.46 11.96 -7.75
N TYR A 9 -6.45 12.05 -6.88
CA TYR A 9 -7.86 11.92 -7.28
C TYR A 9 -8.42 13.22 -7.85
N GLU A 10 -8.56 13.24 -9.18
CA GLU A 10 -9.03 14.35 -10.00
C GLU A 10 -10.05 13.89 -11.06
N GLN A 11 -10.75 12.78 -10.81
CA GLN A 11 -11.75 12.22 -11.72
C GLN A 11 -13.17 12.68 -11.35
N ASP A 12 -14.08 12.69 -12.32
CA ASP A 12 -15.49 13.04 -12.11
C ASP A 12 -16.16 12.22 -11.00
N GLY A 13 -15.79 10.94 -10.87
CA GLY A 13 -16.31 10.06 -9.81
C GLY A 13 -15.79 10.40 -8.40
N PHE A 14 -14.57 10.92 -8.27
CA PHE A 14 -13.99 11.36 -7.00
C PHE A 14 -12.88 12.38 -7.22
N HIS A 15 -13.13 13.63 -6.82
CA HIS A 15 -12.24 14.77 -7.08
C HIS A 15 -11.95 15.55 -5.78
N HIS A 16 -10.67 15.83 -5.50
CA HIS A 16 -10.26 16.52 -4.26
C HIS A 16 -10.91 17.91 -4.06
N ALA A 17 -11.10 18.65 -5.15
CA ALA A 17 -11.75 19.98 -5.15
C ALA A 17 -13.26 19.92 -4.87
N ASN A 18 -13.95 18.87 -5.32
CA ASN A 18 -15.42 18.84 -5.34
C ASN A 18 -16.02 17.95 -4.24
N ALA A 19 -15.25 17.02 -3.68
CA ALA A 19 -15.72 16.12 -2.63
C ALA A 19 -16.28 16.88 -1.42
N GLU A 20 -17.36 16.42 -0.80
CA GLU A 20 -17.84 16.99 0.46
C GLU A 20 -16.91 16.58 1.62
N VAL A 21 -16.61 17.50 2.55
CA VAL A 21 -15.80 17.21 3.75
C VAL A 21 -16.61 17.57 4.98
N MET A 22 -17.15 16.55 5.65
CA MET A 22 -17.85 16.68 6.92
C MET A 22 -16.91 16.39 8.09
N VAL A 23 -16.79 17.33 9.04
CA VAL A 23 -15.97 17.16 10.25
C VAL A 23 -16.88 17.00 11.45
N ARG A 24 -16.83 15.84 12.10
CA ARG A 24 -17.59 15.50 13.32
C ARG A 24 -16.66 15.18 14.49
N LEU A 25 -15.68 16.05 14.71
CA LEU A 25 -14.68 15.89 15.76
C LEU A 25 -15.25 16.33 17.11
N HIS A 26 -14.99 15.56 18.17
CA HIS A 26 -15.22 15.95 19.56
C HIS A 26 -13.94 15.77 20.38
N ALA A 27 -13.88 16.39 21.56
CA ALA A 27 -12.75 16.22 22.47
C ALA A 27 -12.69 14.79 23.03
N GLN A 28 -11.52 14.38 23.52
CA GLN A 28 -11.36 13.11 24.24
C GLN A 28 -12.21 13.11 25.51
N SER A 29 -12.75 11.94 25.89
CA SER A 29 -13.45 11.79 27.17
C SER A 29 -12.50 12.02 28.34
N ALA A 30 -12.94 12.78 29.34
CA ALA A 30 -12.19 13.00 30.58
C ALA A 30 -11.94 11.68 31.35
N ASP A 31 -12.84 10.70 31.23
CA ASP A 31 -12.71 9.39 31.89
C ASP A 31 -11.54 8.58 31.32
N ILE A 32 -11.27 8.73 30.02
CA ILE A 32 -10.13 8.10 29.35
C ILE A 32 -8.85 8.90 29.67
N ALA A 33 -8.95 10.24 29.61
CA ALA A 33 -7.84 11.14 29.90
C ALA A 33 -7.25 10.90 31.30
N GLN A 34 -8.07 10.58 32.31
CA GLN A 34 -7.60 10.26 33.66
C GLN A 34 -6.61 9.07 33.70
N GLY A 35 -6.74 8.11 32.79
CA GLY A 35 -5.86 6.93 32.70
C GLY A 35 -4.62 7.12 31.82
N VAL A 36 -4.59 8.18 30.99
CA VAL A 36 -3.58 8.37 29.93
C VAL A 36 -2.74 9.63 30.16
N ASP A 37 -3.33 10.69 30.71
CA ASP A 37 -2.67 11.96 30.89
C ASP A 37 -1.62 11.88 32.00
N ALA A 38 -0.36 12.15 31.65
CA ALA A 38 0.71 12.30 32.61
C ALA A 38 0.56 13.63 33.36
N ALA A 39 0.21 13.57 34.64
CA ALA A 39 0.41 14.68 35.56
C ALA A 39 1.56 14.35 36.53
N GLY A 40 2.62 15.16 36.51
CA GLY A 40 3.77 15.02 37.41
C GLY A 40 4.70 13.85 37.05
N ASN A 41 5.11 13.07 38.05
CA ASN A 41 6.10 11.98 37.92
C ASN A 41 5.42 10.60 37.79
N LYS A 42 4.27 10.53 37.11
CA LYS A 42 3.49 9.30 36.91
C LYS A 42 3.81 8.66 35.57
N ASP A 43 3.88 7.33 35.55
CA ASP A 43 3.98 6.53 34.34
C ASP A 43 2.68 6.61 33.52
N ILE A 44 2.80 6.74 32.20
CA ILE A 44 1.68 6.80 31.25
C ILE A 44 1.10 5.39 31.05
N GLY A 45 -0.21 5.24 31.28
CA GLY A 45 -0.94 3.99 31.03
C GLY A 45 -1.29 3.79 29.56
N ALA A 46 -1.64 2.55 29.19
CA ALA A 46 -2.22 2.27 27.88
C ALA A 46 -3.58 2.96 27.76
N GLY A 47 -3.85 3.58 26.60
CA GLY A 47 -5.13 4.27 26.36
C GLY A 47 -6.32 3.36 26.11
N ASP A 48 -6.07 2.08 25.84
CA ASP A 48 -7.09 1.04 25.72
C ASP A 48 -6.45 -0.34 25.94
N GLN A 49 -7.29 -1.35 26.18
CA GLN A 49 -6.87 -2.74 26.24
C GLN A 49 -6.60 -3.31 24.84
N GLY A 50 -5.57 -4.16 24.71
CA GLY A 50 -5.27 -4.78 23.42
C GLY A 50 -4.10 -5.77 23.48
N ILE A 51 -3.92 -6.51 22.38
CA ILE A 51 -2.81 -7.44 22.17
C ILE A 51 -2.11 -7.04 20.88
N MET A 52 -0.78 -7.03 20.89
CA MET A 52 0.04 -6.64 19.76
C MET A 52 0.97 -7.79 19.37
N PHE A 53 1.10 -8.04 18.07
CA PHE A 53 2.06 -8.99 17.52
C PHE A 53 3.10 -8.26 16.69
N GLY A 54 4.37 -8.52 16.98
CA GLY A 54 5.49 -8.17 16.11
C GLY A 54 5.95 -9.41 15.36
N TYR A 55 6.33 -9.26 14.09
CA TYR A 55 6.91 -10.34 13.30
C TYR A 55 8.10 -9.82 12.49
N ALA A 56 9.13 -10.67 12.38
CA ALA A 56 10.29 -10.46 11.52
C ALA A 56 10.79 -11.82 11.03
N CYS A 57 11.32 -11.88 9.82
CA CYS A 57 11.88 -13.11 9.25
C CYS A 57 13.08 -12.79 8.35
N ARG A 58 13.82 -13.80 7.89
CA ARG A 58 15.02 -13.61 7.05
C ARG A 58 14.78 -13.92 5.57
N GLU A 59 13.52 -13.87 5.14
CA GLU A 59 13.17 -14.12 3.74
C GLU A 59 13.64 -12.99 2.81
N THR A 60 13.82 -11.79 3.35
CA THR A 60 14.22 -10.58 2.62
C THR A 60 15.18 -9.75 3.47
N ASP A 61 15.97 -8.87 2.84
CA ASP A 61 16.90 -7.96 3.53
C ASP A 61 16.18 -6.94 4.43
N MET A 62 14.90 -6.70 4.17
CA MET A 62 14.04 -5.82 4.97
C MET A 62 13.46 -6.49 6.22
N LEU A 63 13.85 -7.75 6.48
CA LEU A 63 13.34 -8.59 7.56
C LEU A 63 11.81 -8.82 7.55
N MET A 64 11.21 -8.69 6.36
CA MET A 64 9.77 -8.85 6.12
C MET A 64 9.48 -10.14 5.33
N PRO A 65 8.29 -10.73 5.47
CA PRO A 65 7.87 -11.84 4.62
C PRO A 65 7.90 -11.42 3.15
N ALA A 66 8.48 -12.25 2.29
CA ALA A 66 8.63 -11.95 0.88
C ALA A 66 7.30 -11.62 0.14
N PRO A 67 6.17 -12.33 0.38
CA PRO A 67 4.94 -12.10 -0.37
C PRO A 67 4.38 -10.68 -0.17
N ILE A 68 4.30 -10.23 1.08
CA ILE A 68 3.77 -8.89 1.40
C ILE A 68 4.74 -7.79 0.95
N LEU A 69 6.05 -8.03 1.07
CA LEU A 69 7.05 -7.08 0.63
C LEU A 69 6.93 -6.80 -0.87
N TYR A 70 6.91 -7.84 -1.71
CA TYR A 70 6.83 -7.67 -3.17
C TYR A 70 5.48 -7.11 -3.61
N SER A 71 4.37 -7.53 -2.99
CA SER A 71 3.05 -6.94 -3.26
C SER A 71 3.05 -5.42 -3.00
N HIS A 72 3.58 -4.97 -1.85
CA HIS A 72 3.69 -3.55 -1.53
C HIS A 72 4.64 -2.80 -2.48
N GLN A 73 5.79 -3.39 -2.81
CA GLN A 73 6.77 -2.74 -3.70
C GLN A 73 6.24 -2.56 -5.12
N ILE A 74 5.44 -3.49 -5.64
CA ILE A 74 4.77 -3.33 -6.95
C ILE A 74 3.85 -2.10 -6.94
N LEU A 75 3.00 -1.96 -5.91
CA LEU A 75 2.09 -0.82 -5.80
C LEU A 75 2.84 0.49 -5.62
N ARG A 76 3.93 0.48 -4.84
CA ARG A 76 4.80 1.64 -4.67
C ARG A 76 5.44 2.07 -5.99
N ALA A 77 5.99 1.13 -6.76
CA ALA A 77 6.61 1.42 -8.05
C ALA A 77 5.61 2.01 -9.06
N LEU A 78 4.38 1.47 -9.13
CA LEU A 78 3.32 2.01 -9.97
C LEU A 78 2.88 3.41 -9.54
N ALA A 79 2.76 3.64 -8.22
CA ALA A 79 2.42 4.96 -7.69
C ALA A 79 3.52 6.00 -7.99
N GLU A 80 4.80 5.63 -7.82
CA GLU A 80 5.95 6.48 -8.13
C GLU A 80 5.99 6.83 -9.62
N ALA A 81 5.78 5.85 -10.51
CA ALA A 81 5.74 6.06 -11.96
C ALA A 81 4.59 6.97 -12.42
N ARG A 82 3.42 6.84 -11.77
CA ARG A 82 2.28 7.73 -11.99
C ARG A 82 2.56 9.14 -11.49
N HIS A 83 3.05 9.29 -10.26
CA HIS A 83 3.35 10.59 -9.67
C HIS A 83 4.48 11.33 -10.38
N SER A 84 5.43 10.62 -10.98
CA SER A 84 6.50 11.23 -11.78
C SER A 84 6.03 11.65 -13.18
N GLY A 85 4.80 11.30 -13.58
CA GLY A 85 4.28 11.52 -14.93
C GLY A 85 4.87 10.59 -15.99
N LYS A 86 5.61 9.54 -15.59
CA LYS A 86 6.20 8.58 -16.54
C LYS A 86 5.14 7.70 -17.19
N GLU A 87 4.11 7.33 -16.42
CA GLU A 87 2.97 6.54 -16.89
C GLU A 87 1.66 7.35 -16.74
N PRO A 88 1.41 8.35 -17.59
CA PRO A 88 0.24 9.21 -17.47
C PRO A 88 -1.09 8.46 -17.66
N GLY A 89 -1.06 7.28 -18.26
CA GLY A 89 -2.22 6.41 -18.45
C GLY A 89 -2.71 5.73 -17.16
N LEU A 90 -1.92 5.71 -16.08
CA LEU A 90 -2.31 5.09 -14.81
C LEU A 90 -3.10 6.06 -13.91
N ALA A 91 -4.11 5.54 -13.23
CA ALA A 91 -4.92 6.27 -12.26
C ALA A 91 -4.60 5.81 -10.81
N PRO A 92 -5.10 6.50 -9.77
CA PRO A 92 -4.65 6.28 -8.39
C PRO A 92 -5.04 4.93 -7.75
N ASP A 93 -6.15 4.30 -8.15
CA ASP A 93 -6.57 3.02 -7.56
C ASP A 93 -5.79 1.85 -8.18
N SER A 94 -5.13 1.06 -7.34
CA SER A 94 -4.34 -0.09 -7.77
C SER A 94 -4.23 -1.14 -6.66
N LYS A 95 -4.24 -2.42 -7.04
CA LYS A 95 -4.18 -3.60 -6.18
C LYS A 95 -3.20 -4.61 -6.75
N SER A 96 -2.41 -5.23 -5.89
CA SER A 96 -1.47 -6.27 -6.26
C SER A 96 -1.66 -7.50 -5.38
N GLN A 97 -1.40 -8.67 -5.93
CA GLN A 97 -1.35 -9.93 -5.22
C GLN A 97 -0.19 -10.75 -5.78
N VAL A 98 0.64 -11.30 -4.89
CA VAL A 98 1.80 -12.12 -5.23
C VAL A 98 1.68 -13.46 -4.53
N THR A 99 1.65 -14.54 -5.31
CA THR A 99 1.69 -15.91 -4.80
C THR A 99 3.09 -16.47 -5.02
N LEU A 100 3.78 -16.87 -3.95
CA LEU A 100 5.13 -17.43 -4.01
C LEU A 100 5.12 -18.95 -3.78
N GLN A 101 5.98 -19.65 -4.51
CA GLN A 101 6.35 -21.02 -4.18
C GLN A 101 7.39 -21.01 -3.06
N TYR A 102 7.16 -21.84 -2.04
CA TYR A 102 8.13 -22.10 -0.99
C TYR A 102 8.68 -23.52 -1.12
N VAL A 103 9.99 -23.66 -0.96
CA VAL A 103 10.70 -24.95 -0.87
C VAL A 103 11.54 -24.90 0.39
N ASP A 104 11.38 -25.90 1.27
CA ASP A 104 12.08 -25.99 2.55
C ASP A 104 12.00 -24.71 3.40
N GLY A 105 10.81 -24.09 3.42
CA GLY A 105 10.56 -22.87 4.18
C GLY A 105 11.17 -21.59 3.60
N LYS A 106 11.68 -21.63 2.36
CA LYS A 106 12.23 -20.46 1.67
C LYS A 106 11.46 -20.14 0.39
N PRO A 107 11.15 -18.87 0.12
CA PRO A 107 10.55 -18.47 -1.15
C PRO A 107 11.56 -18.65 -2.28
N VAL A 108 11.11 -19.21 -3.43
CA VAL A 108 12.01 -19.50 -4.56
C VAL A 108 11.60 -18.87 -5.89
N ARG A 109 10.30 -18.55 -6.08
CA ARG A 109 9.76 -17.83 -7.26
C ARG A 109 8.30 -17.46 -7.05
N ALA A 110 7.77 -16.57 -7.89
CA ALA A 110 6.34 -16.35 -8.00
C ALA A 110 5.68 -17.44 -8.87
N THR A 111 4.51 -17.92 -8.44
CA THR A 111 3.64 -18.81 -9.24
C THR A 111 2.53 -18.04 -9.92
N SER A 112 2.14 -16.90 -9.36
CA SER A 112 1.15 -15.99 -9.94
C SER A 112 1.38 -14.59 -9.40
N VAL A 113 1.23 -13.60 -10.28
CA VAL A 113 1.14 -12.19 -9.91
C VAL A 113 -0.10 -11.61 -10.57
N VAL A 114 -0.96 -11.01 -9.75
CA VAL A 114 -2.16 -10.31 -10.21
C VAL A 114 -2.00 -8.84 -9.89
N VAL A 115 -2.13 -7.98 -10.90
CA VAL A 115 -2.21 -6.53 -10.71
C VAL A 115 -3.50 -6.04 -11.36
N SER A 116 -4.31 -5.34 -10.58
CA SER A 116 -5.49 -4.64 -11.05
C SER A 116 -5.25 -3.17 -10.80
N THR A 117 -5.14 -2.38 -11.87
CA THR A 117 -4.87 -0.95 -11.78
C THR A 117 -5.91 -0.19 -12.59
N GLN A 118 -6.42 0.89 -12.01
CA GLN A 118 -7.22 1.85 -12.73
C GLN A 118 -6.33 2.57 -13.75
N HIS A 119 -6.89 2.86 -14.91
CA HIS A 119 -6.20 3.54 -16.01
C HIS A 119 -7.17 4.46 -16.76
N GLN A 120 -6.65 5.34 -17.60
CA GLN A 120 -7.46 6.20 -18.45
C GLN A 120 -8.28 5.38 -19.46
N ASP A 121 -9.39 5.95 -19.89
CA ASP A 121 -10.20 5.39 -20.97
C ASP A 121 -9.40 5.30 -22.27
N GLY A 122 -9.73 4.30 -23.10
CA GLY A 122 -9.08 4.09 -24.39
C GLY A 122 -7.84 3.20 -24.36
N LEU A 123 -7.30 2.85 -23.18
CA LEU A 123 -6.25 1.85 -23.06
C LEU A 123 -6.82 0.43 -23.10
N SER A 124 -6.28 -0.40 -23.99
CA SER A 124 -6.58 -1.82 -24.05
C SER A 124 -5.87 -2.59 -22.93
N GLN A 125 -6.37 -3.78 -22.62
CA GLN A 125 -5.75 -4.67 -21.62
C GLN A 125 -4.28 -5.01 -21.96
N GLU A 126 -3.93 -5.13 -23.24
CA GLU A 126 -2.57 -5.41 -23.67
C GLU A 126 -1.63 -4.23 -23.40
N GLU A 127 -2.09 -3.00 -23.65
CA GLU A 127 -1.32 -1.78 -23.36
C GLU A 127 -1.10 -1.60 -21.86
N VAL A 128 -2.15 -1.79 -21.05
CA VAL A 128 -2.03 -1.76 -19.58
C VAL A 128 -1.05 -2.83 -19.10
N ARG A 129 -1.09 -4.04 -19.68
CA ARG A 129 -0.13 -5.10 -19.35
C ARG A 129 1.30 -4.71 -19.71
N LYS A 130 1.53 -4.06 -20.86
CA LYS A 130 2.86 -3.57 -21.29
C LYS A 130 3.38 -2.47 -20.38
N ILE A 131 2.52 -1.59 -19.88
CA ILE A 131 2.86 -0.55 -18.90
C ILE A 131 3.25 -1.19 -17.56
N VAL A 132 2.42 -2.10 -17.05
CA VAL A 132 2.56 -2.64 -15.68
C VAL A 132 3.68 -3.68 -15.55
N ARG A 133 3.85 -4.57 -16.54
CA ARG A 133 4.78 -5.72 -16.45
C ARG A 133 6.22 -5.33 -16.09
N PRO A 134 6.84 -4.29 -16.68
CA PRO A 134 8.19 -3.88 -16.31
C PRO A 134 8.36 -3.51 -14.83
N TYR A 135 7.34 -2.91 -14.20
CA TYR A 135 7.38 -2.55 -12.78
C TYR A 135 7.25 -3.78 -11.87
N VAL A 136 6.51 -4.80 -12.31
CA VAL A 136 6.44 -6.09 -11.59
C VAL A 136 7.78 -6.81 -11.67
N GLU A 137 8.35 -6.90 -12.88
CA GLU A 137 9.64 -7.56 -13.11
C GLU A 137 10.78 -6.85 -12.38
N SER A 138 10.76 -5.52 -12.26
CA SER A 138 11.80 -4.78 -11.52
C SER A 138 11.76 -4.98 -10.00
N VAL A 139 10.64 -5.46 -9.46
CA VAL A 139 10.45 -5.66 -8.02
C VAL A 139 10.81 -7.09 -7.59
N LEU A 140 10.53 -8.07 -8.44
CA LEU A 140 10.85 -9.47 -8.15
C LEU A 140 12.35 -9.75 -8.37
N PRO A 141 12.95 -10.69 -7.62
CA PRO A 141 14.31 -11.13 -7.91
C PRO A 141 14.42 -11.74 -9.31
N ASP A 142 15.62 -11.67 -9.90
CA ASP A 142 15.87 -12.22 -11.23
C ASP A 142 15.45 -13.69 -11.33
N GLY A 143 14.68 -14.01 -12.37
CA GLY A 143 14.16 -15.36 -12.60
C GLY A 143 12.95 -15.76 -11.74
N TRP A 144 12.42 -14.88 -10.90
CA TRP A 144 11.25 -15.18 -10.06
C TRP A 144 9.91 -14.93 -10.73
N MET A 145 9.89 -14.20 -11.86
CA MET A 145 8.66 -13.90 -12.56
C MET A 145 7.94 -15.19 -12.98
N CYS A 146 6.62 -15.23 -12.80
CA CYS A 146 5.82 -16.36 -13.27
C CYS A 146 5.86 -16.44 -14.81
N PRO A 147 5.72 -17.64 -15.41
CA PRO A 147 5.64 -17.81 -16.86
C PRO A 147 4.62 -16.90 -17.54
#